data_AF-W1YUQ5-F1
#
_entry.id   AF-W1YUQ5-F1
#
_cell.length_a   1.000
_cell.length_b   1.000
_cell.length_c   1.000
_cell.angle_alpha   90.00
_cell.angle_beta   90.00
_cell.angle_gamma   90.00
#
_symmetry.space_group_name_H-M   'P 1'
#
loop_
_entity.id
_entity.type
_entity.pdbx_description
1 polymer ?
#
loop_
_entity_poly.entity_id
_entity_poly.type
_entity_poly.pdbx_seq_one_letter_code
_entity_poly.pdbx_strand_id
1 'polypeptide(L)'
;PFVIGLMNLVVPLQIGARDVAFPFLNNLSFWFTVVGVILVNVSLGVGEFAQTGWLAYPPLSGIEYSPGVGVDYWIWSLQLS
;
A
#
# COMPACT_ATOMS: atom_id res chain seq x y z
N PRO A 1 -7.69 1.79 1.60
CA PRO A 1 -8.14 0.92 2.72
C PRO A 1 -9.54 1.24 3.27
N PHE A 2 -9.90 2.49 3.57
CA PHE A 2 -11.20 2.82 4.21
C PHE A 2 -12.42 2.37 3.39
N VAL A 3 -12.48 2.75 2.12
CA VAL A 3 -13.59 2.38 1.21
C VAL A 3 -13.68 0.87 1.04
N ILE A 4 -12.55 0.20 0.84
CA ILE A 4 -12.50 -1.26 0.68
C ILE A 4 -12.95 -1.98 1.97
N GLY A 5 -12.57 -1.48 3.14
CA GLY A 5 -13.00 -2.02 4.44
C GLY A 5 -14.52 -1.93 4.61
N LEU A 6 -15.12 -0.80 4.25
CA LEU A 6 -16.58 -0.64 4.25
C LEU A 6 -17.25 -1.56 3.25
N MET A 7 -16.69 -1.71 2.04
CA MET A 7 -17.23 -2.62 1.04
C MET A 7 -17.20 -4.08 1.51
N ASN A 8 -16.10 -4.51 2.14
CA ASN A 8 -15.98 -5.86 2.70
C ASN A 8 -17.01 -6.16 3.80
N LEU A 9 -17.49 -5.14 4.53
CA LEU A 9 -18.52 -5.28 5.55
C LEU A 9 -19.94 -5.23 4.98
N VAL A 10 -20.21 -4.23 4.12
CA VAL A 10 -21.58 -3.86 3.72
C VAL A 10 -22.04 -4.60 2.47
N VAL A 11 -21.15 -4.81 1.49
CA VAL A 11 -21.54 -5.37 0.18
C VAL A 11 -22.07 -6.81 0.30
N PRO A 12 -21.43 -7.74 1.04
CA PRO A 12 -21.97 -9.11 1.19
C PRO A 12 -23.38 -9.11 1.80
N LEU A 13 -23.62 -8.23 2.78
CA LEU A 13 -24.92 -8.09 3.43
C LEU A 13 -25.99 -7.53 2.47
N GLN A 14 -25.62 -6.60 1.59
CA GLN A 14 -26.55 -6.03 0.60
C GLN A 14 -27.01 -7.05 -0.45
N ILE A 15 -26.13 -7.97 -0.85
CA ILE A 15 -26.44 -9.01 -1.85
C ILE A 15 -27.00 -10.30 -1.21
N GLY A 16 -27.16 -10.35 0.12
CA GLY A 16 -27.61 -11.54 0.85
C GLY A 16 -26.62 -12.71 0.81
N ALA A 17 -25.37 -12.46 0.43
CA ALA A 17 -24.33 -13.47 0.42
C ALA A 17 -23.71 -13.63 1.81
N ARG A 18 -23.28 -14.84 2.13
CA ARG A 18 -22.61 -15.14 3.41
C ARG A 18 -21.20 -14.52 3.49
N ASP A 19 -20.50 -14.43 2.35
CA ASP A 19 -19.12 -13.96 2.27
C ASP A 19 -18.79 -13.47 0.84
N VAL A 20 -17.61 -12.89 0.64
CA VAL A 20 -17.06 -12.53 -0.68
C VAL A 20 -16.70 -13.78 -1.50
N ALA A 21 -16.61 -13.64 -2.83
CA ALA A 21 -16.37 -14.77 -3.75
C ALA A 21 -15.10 -15.58 -3.44
N PHE A 22 -14.03 -14.91 -2.95
CA PHE A 22 -12.77 -15.55 -2.58
C PHE A 22 -12.31 -15.09 -1.19
N PRO A 23 -12.81 -15.71 -0.10
CA PRO A 23 -12.52 -15.28 1.27
C PRO A 23 -11.02 -15.29 1.61
N PHE A 24 -10.29 -16.30 1.13
CA PHE A 24 -8.85 -16.42 1.36
C PHE A 24 -8.06 -15.28 0.69
N LEU A 25 -8.37 -14.95 -0.57
CA LEU A 25 -7.70 -13.88 -1.30
C LEU A 25 -8.03 -12.51 -0.71
N ASN A 26 -9.23 -12.32 -0.15
CA ASN A 26 -9.59 -11.10 0.54
C ASN A 26 -8.78 -10.89 1.83
N ASN A 27 -8.59 -11.95 2.62
CA ASN A 27 -7.71 -11.90 3.79
C ASN A 27 -6.25 -11.62 3.39
N LEU A 28 -5.76 -12.27 2.32
CA LEU A 28 -4.42 -12.01 1.80
C LEU A 28 -4.25 -10.56 1.34
N SER A 29 -5.25 -10.00 0.63
CA SER A 29 -5.27 -8.60 0.21
C SER A 29 -5.17 -7.66 1.41
N PHE A 30 -5.90 -7.93 2.50
CA PHE A 30 -5.76 -7.15 3.73
C PHE A 30 -4.33 -7.17 4.29
N TRP A 31 -3.70 -8.34 4.36
CA TRP A 31 -2.32 -8.45 4.87
C TRP A 31 -1.30 -7.75 3.97
N PHE A 32 -1.47 -7.79 2.66
CA PHE A 32 -0.61 -7.05 1.74
C PHE A 32 -0.73 -5.53 1.96
N THR A 33 -1.94 -5.01 2.12
CA THR A 33 -2.13 -3.59 2.50
C THR A 33 -1.49 -3.27 3.85
N VAL A 34 -1.59 -4.14 4.86
CA VAL A 34 -0.95 -3.94 6.17
C VAL A 34 0.58 -3.89 6.03
N VAL A 35 1.18 -4.80 5.27
CA VAL A 35 2.64 -4.80 5.03
C VAL A 35 3.07 -3.54 4.28
N GLY A 36 2.32 -3.11 3.26
CA GLY A 36 2.60 -1.86 2.55
C GLY A 36 2.58 -0.64 3.47
N VAL A 37 1.57 -0.54 4.35
CA VAL A 37 1.48 0.54 5.36
C VAL A 37 2.65 0.48 6.35
N ILE A 38 2.99 -0.70 6.85
CA ILE A 38 4.14 -0.87 7.76
C ILE A 38 5.43 -0.43 7.07
N LEU A 39 5.63 -0.81 5.80
CA LEU A 39 6.84 -0.48 5.06
C LEU A 39 7.02 1.05 4.89
N VAL A 40 5.96 1.79 4.58
CA VAL A 40 6.00 3.26 4.55
C VAL A 40 6.31 3.84 5.93
N ASN A 41 5.71 3.33 7.00
CA ASN A 41 5.94 3.85 8.35
C ASN A 41 7.35 3.52 8.86
N VAL A 42 7.91 2.36 8.50
CA VAL A 42 9.29 1.98 8.82
C VAL A 42 10.28 2.92 8.15
N SER A 43 10.00 3.39 6.93
CA SER A 43 10.86 4.36 6.22
C SER A 43 11.01 5.71 6.93
N LEU A 44 10.13 6.03 7.90
CA LEU A 44 10.26 7.22 8.75
C LEU A 44 11.31 7.07 9.85
N GLY A 45 11.63 5.85 10.28
CA GLY A 45 12.54 5.57 11.39
C GLY A 45 13.81 4.80 10.99
N VAL A 46 13.77 4.06 9.88
CA VAL A 46 14.90 3.27 9.37
C VAL A 46 15.13 3.64 7.90
N GLY A 47 16.30 4.20 7.62
CA GLY A 47 16.64 4.74 6.29
C GLY A 47 16.21 6.20 6.13
N GLU A 48 15.94 6.59 4.89
CA GLU A 48 15.42 7.92 4.54
C GLU A 48 14.02 7.77 3.97
N PHE A 49 13.12 8.69 4.31
CA PHE A 49 11.80 8.77 3.68
C PHE A 49 11.94 9.27 2.24
N ALA A 50 11.02 8.87 1.35
CA ALA A 50 11.00 9.35 -0.02
C ALA A 50 10.97 10.89 -0.06
N GLN A 51 12.03 11.49 -0.62
CA GLN A 51 12.12 12.95 -0.80
C GLN A 51 11.37 13.42 -2.06
N THR A 52 10.83 12.47 -2.84
CA THR A 52 9.98 12.75 -3.99
C THR A 52 8.52 12.89 -3.54
N GLY A 53 7.78 13.78 -4.20
CA GLY A 53 6.32 13.85 -3.99
C GLY A 53 5.64 12.54 -4.42
N TRP A 54 4.36 12.37 -4.07
CA TRP A 54 3.59 11.14 -4.33
C TRP A 54 3.57 10.68 -5.81
N LEU A 55 3.74 11.61 -6.76
CA LEU A 55 3.83 11.33 -8.19
C LEU A 55 5.18 10.73 -8.63
N ALA A 56 6.22 10.84 -7.82
CA ALA A 56 7.57 10.33 -8.10
C ALA A 56 8.10 10.67 -9.52
N TYR A 57 7.95 11.93 -9.96
CA TYR A 57 8.36 12.36 -11.30
C TYR A 57 9.87 12.17 -11.57
N PRO A 58 10.26 11.54 -12.70
CA PRO A 58 11.61 11.63 -13.22
C PRO A 58 11.93 13.08 -13.64
N PRO A 59 13.18 13.58 -13.45
CA PRO A 59 14.36 12.85 -12.95
C PRO A 59 14.48 12.84 -11.41
N LEU A 60 13.57 13.50 -10.68
CA LEU A 60 13.67 13.67 -9.22
C LEU A 60 13.64 12.33 -8.45
N SER A 61 12.96 11.32 -8.98
CA SER A 61 12.92 9.95 -8.44
C SER A 61 14.05 9.05 -8.93
N GLY A 62 14.92 9.55 -9.82
CA GLY A 62 16.08 8.83 -10.29
C GLY A 62 17.25 8.91 -9.33
N ILE A 63 18.22 8.00 -9.49
CA ILE A 63 19.40 7.88 -8.62
C ILE A 63 20.26 9.15 -8.57
N GLU A 64 20.17 10.00 -9.60
CA GLU A 64 20.89 11.28 -9.66
C GLU A 64 20.37 12.31 -8.64
N TYR A 65 19.07 12.30 -8.35
CA TYR A 65 18.42 13.28 -7.47
C TYR A 65 17.94 12.69 -6.16
N SER A 66 17.69 11.37 -6.10
CA SER A 66 17.31 10.66 -4.89
C SER A 66 18.09 9.33 -4.79
N PRO A 67 19.37 9.38 -4.36
CA PRO A 67 20.21 8.19 -4.25
C PRO A 67 19.89 7.32 -3.00
N GLY A 68 19.05 7.82 -2.10
CA GLY A 68 18.66 7.14 -0.87
C GLY A 68 17.62 6.03 -1.09
N VAL A 69 17.44 5.18 -0.08
CA VAL A 69 16.51 4.03 -0.09
C VAL A 69 15.03 4.43 0.02
N GLY A 70 14.72 5.72 0.21
CA GLY A 70 13.36 6.20 0.43
C GLY A 70 12.42 5.98 -0.75
N VAL A 71 12.93 6.17 -1.98
CA VAL A 71 12.14 5.91 -3.19
C VAL A 71 11.84 4.42 -3.33
N ASP A 72 12.75 3.54 -2.92
CA ASP A 72 12.52 2.09 -2.94
C ASP A 72 11.42 1.69 -1.95
N TYR A 73 11.42 2.24 -0.73
CA TYR A 73 10.34 2.02 0.24
C TYR A 73 8.98 2.45 -0.31
N TRP A 74 8.92 3.59 -1.01
CA TRP A 74 7.71 4.08 -1.65
C TRP A 74 7.21 3.14 -2.75
N ILE A 75 8.09 2.74 -3.68
CA ILE A 75 7.74 1.84 -4.79
C ILE A 75 7.23 0.50 -4.26
N TRP A 76 7.96 -0.13 -3.33
CA TRP A 76 7.58 -1.42 -2.78
C TRP A 76 6.28 -1.36 -1.99
N SER A 77 6.06 -0.28 -1.23
CA SER A 77 4.83 -0.14 -0.45
C SER A 77 3.58 -0.04 -1.32
N LEU A 78 3.66 0.69 -2.44
CA LEU A 78 2.57 0.82 -3.40
C LEU A 78 2.36 -0.44 -4.22
N GLN A 79 3.43 -1.15 -4.57
CA GLN A 79 3.33 -2.40 -5.32
C GLN A 79 2.66 -3.52 -4.51
N LEU A 80 2.80 -3.48 -3.18
CA LEU A 80 2.15 -4.39 -2.26
C LEU A 80 0.71 -3.99 -1.94
N SER A 81 0.35 -2.69 -1.99
CA SER A 81 -0.97 -2.21 -1.58
C SER A 81 -2.07 -2.45 -2.61
#